data_AF-A0A7S1AB08-F1
#
_entry.id   AF-A0A7S1AB08-F1
#
_cell.length_a   1.000
_cell.length_b   1.000
_cell.length_c   1.000
_cell.angle_alpha   90.00
_cell.angle_beta   90.00
_cell.angle_gamma   90.00
#
_symmetry.space_group_name_H-M   'P 1'
#
loop_
_entity.id
_entity.type
_entity.pdbx_description
1 polymer ?
#
loop_
_entity_poly.entity_id
_entity_poly.type
_entity_poly.pdbx_seq_one_letter_code
_entity_poly.pdbx_strand_id
1 'polypeptide(L)'
;MTDIMQWSWGDASLASSANPFSTSSKKGAKDTVAELQEHKAKGSDRPVVFHVKDSSGKLQKEQFGDVGTAIQALHLRVVAEENLLHVTNIKGLLSRLSEALAELQKTLDEATVVVEGAETPANDTTAAMGEAERTVSEASQLMADLQEIVNEIQKVLDGMPADALTGDQDLLQKTLADAIATLADAKQVIEDAKKLVNDLKPPSTFSKILKTITGP
;
A
#
# COMPACT_ATOMS: atom_id res chain seq x y z
N MET A 1 -3.16 -5.90 -15.67
CA MET A 1 -4.06 -5.80 -16.84
C MET A 1 -5.24 -6.73 -16.56
N THR A 2 -6.45 -6.21 -16.61
CA THR A 2 -7.68 -6.98 -16.38
C THR A 2 -7.96 -7.87 -17.58
N ASP A 3 -8.41 -9.11 -17.35
CA ASP A 3 -8.71 -10.02 -18.44
C ASP A 3 -9.88 -9.45 -19.28
N ILE A 4 -9.72 -9.46 -20.61
CA ILE A 4 -10.80 -9.06 -21.52
C ILE A 4 -11.55 -10.32 -21.92
N MET A 5 -12.83 -10.36 -21.57
CA MET A 5 -13.71 -11.49 -21.78
C MET A 5 -14.78 -11.16 -22.81
N GLN A 6 -15.11 -12.17 -23.60
CA GLN A 6 -16.29 -12.20 -24.45
C GLN A 6 -16.97 -13.54 -24.22
N TRP A 7 -18.30 -13.57 -24.16
CA TRP A 7 -19.03 -14.82 -23.98
C TRP A 7 -19.99 -15.08 -25.14
N SER A 8 -20.34 -16.34 -25.34
CA SER A 8 -21.33 -16.76 -26.31
C SER A 8 -22.17 -17.91 -25.78
N TRP A 9 -23.38 -18.09 -26.30
CA TRP A 9 -24.17 -19.29 -26.00
C TRP A 9 -23.47 -20.53 -26.54
N GLY A 10 -23.39 -21.57 -25.71
CA GLY A 10 -22.72 -22.84 -26.00
C GLY A 10 -23.62 -23.88 -26.66
N ASP A 11 -24.91 -23.59 -26.85
CA ASP A 11 -25.79 -24.50 -27.59
C ASP A 11 -25.55 -24.40 -29.10
N ALA A 12 -25.34 -25.56 -29.73
CA ALA A 12 -25.14 -25.71 -31.17
C ALA A 12 -26.47 -25.66 -31.96
N SER A 13 -27.46 -24.89 -31.50
CA SER A 13 -28.77 -24.85 -32.16
C SER A 13 -28.76 -23.99 -33.43
N LEU A 14 -29.56 -24.36 -34.44
CA LEU A 14 -29.73 -23.53 -35.64
C LEU A 14 -30.21 -22.10 -35.28
N ALA A 15 -30.97 -21.97 -34.18
CA ALA A 15 -31.44 -20.69 -33.66
C ALA A 15 -30.31 -19.82 -33.05
N SER A 16 -29.28 -20.42 -32.43
CA SER A 16 -28.13 -19.66 -31.92
C SER A 16 -27.19 -19.20 -33.03
N SER A 17 -27.07 -19.96 -34.12
CA SER A 17 -26.30 -19.57 -35.31
C SER A 17 -26.89 -18.36 -36.08
N ALA A 18 -28.20 -18.13 -35.93
CA ALA A 18 -28.92 -17.04 -36.58
C ALA A 18 -29.09 -15.79 -35.68
N ASN A 19 -28.68 -15.86 -34.41
CA ASN A 19 -28.80 -14.74 -33.48
C ASN A 19 -27.58 -13.80 -33.59
N PRO A 20 -27.73 -12.54 -34.06
CA PRO A 20 -26.63 -11.57 -34.12
C PRO A 20 -26.11 -11.16 -32.73
N PHE A 21 -26.84 -11.49 -31.66
CA PHE A 21 -26.43 -11.32 -30.26
C PHE A 21 -25.90 -12.62 -29.63
N SER A 22 -25.49 -13.61 -30.44
CA SER A 22 -24.93 -14.87 -29.95
C SER A 22 -23.60 -14.71 -29.22
N THR A 23 -22.95 -13.55 -29.37
CA THR A 23 -21.71 -13.17 -28.70
C THR A 23 -21.88 -11.83 -28.00
N SER A 24 -21.34 -11.70 -26.80
CA SER A 24 -21.33 -10.46 -26.04
C SER A 24 -20.32 -9.46 -26.60
N SER A 25 -20.38 -8.22 -26.11
CA SER A 25 -19.25 -7.29 -26.25
C SER A 25 -18.08 -7.73 -25.36
N LYS A 26 -16.87 -7.28 -25.73
CA LYS A 26 -15.65 -7.46 -24.93
C LYS A 26 -15.70 -6.59 -23.68
N LYS A 27 -15.56 -7.18 -22.50
CA LYS A 27 -15.66 -6.49 -21.20
C LYS A 27 -14.89 -7.25 -20.10
N GLY A 28 -14.83 -6.68 -18.91
CA GLY A 28 -14.19 -7.35 -17.77
C GLY A 28 -15.06 -8.46 -17.18
N ALA A 29 -14.47 -9.28 -16.29
CA ALA A 29 -15.18 -10.35 -15.61
C ALA A 29 -16.40 -9.85 -14.82
N LYS A 30 -16.26 -8.72 -14.11
CA LYS A 30 -17.34 -8.10 -13.31
C LYS A 30 -18.55 -7.68 -14.14
N ASP A 31 -18.32 -7.05 -15.29
CA ASP A 31 -19.42 -6.66 -16.19
C ASP A 31 -20.06 -7.88 -16.84
N THR A 32 -19.26 -8.91 -17.12
CA THR A 32 -19.76 -10.20 -17.64
C THR A 32 -20.66 -10.90 -16.63
N VAL A 33 -20.29 -10.88 -15.34
CA VAL A 33 -21.15 -11.39 -14.25
C VAL A 33 -22.50 -10.67 -14.24
N ALA A 34 -22.51 -9.34 -14.27
CA ALA A 34 -23.73 -8.55 -14.22
C ALA A 34 -24.67 -8.87 -15.42
N GLU A 35 -24.10 -8.99 -16.61
CA GLU A 35 -24.86 -9.35 -17.82
C GLU A 35 -25.45 -10.75 -17.74
N LEU A 36 -24.65 -11.75 -17.31
CA LEU A 36 -25.14 -13.12 -17.15
C LEU A 36 -26.19 -13.25 -16.04
N GLN A 37 -26.06 -12.47 -14.96
CA GLN A 37 -27.09 -12.39 -13.91
C GLN A 37 -28.42 -11.86 -14.46
N GLU A 38 -28.38 -10.85 -15.34
CA GLU A 38 -29.57 -10.34 -16.01
C GLU A 38 -30.22 -11.41 -16.90
N HIS A 39 -29.43 -12.18 -17.65
CA HIS A 39 -29.93 -13.30 -18.45
C HIS A 39 -30.52 -14.43 -17.58
N LYS A 40 -29.85 -14.76 -16.47
CA LYS A 40 -30.35 -15.75 -15.51
C LYS A 40 -31.68 -15.32 -14.88
N ALA A 41 -31.82 -14.04 -14.52
CA ALA A 41 -33.07 -13.47 -14.00
C ALA A 41 -34.22 -13.54 -15.01
N LYS A 42 -33.91 -13.51 -16.32
CA LYS A 42 -34.87 -13.73 -17.41
C LYS A 42 -35.17 -15.22 -17.69
N GLY A 43 -34.70 -16.13 -16.84
CA GLY A 43 -34.92 -17.57 -16.96
C GLY A 43 -34.02 -18.27 -17.99
N SER A 44 -32.95 -17.61 -18.46
CA SER A 44 -31.99 -18.23 -19.37
C SER A 44 -30.90 -18.94 -18.56
N ASP A 45 -31.00 -20.27 -18.46
CA ASP A 45 -29.97 -21.12 -17.85
C ASP A 45 -29.45 -22.13 -18.87
N ARG A 46 -28.67 -21.60 -19.82
CA ARG A 46 -28.18 -22.32 -21.00
C ARG A 46 -26.65 -22.43 -20.94
N PRO A 47 -26.03 -23.38 -21.68
CA PRO A 47 -24.58 -23.47 -21.75
C PRO A 47 -23.94 -22.17 -22.22
N VAL A 48 -22.80 -21.81 -21.65
CA VAL A 48 -22.05 -20.59 -21.97
C VAL A 48 -20.61 -20.94 -22.31
N VAL A 49 -20.06 -20.27 -23.30
CA VAL A 49 -18.64 -20.36 -23.67
C VAL A 49 -18.00 -18.99 -23.47
N PHE A 50 -16.97 -18.94 -22.63
CA PHE A 50 -16.11 -17.77 -22.47
C PHE A 50 -14.93 -17.85 -23.43
N HIS A 51 -14.63 -16.72 -24.05
CA HIS A 51 -13.46 -16.45 -24.85
C HIS A 51 -12.67 -15.40 -24.08
N VAL A 52 -11.66 -15.85 -23.35
CA VAL A 52 -10.88 -15.03 -22.45
C VAL A 52 -9.54 -14.74 -23.08
N LYS A 53 -9.16 -13.48 -23.15
CA LYS A 53 -7.79 -13.10 -23.48
C LYS A 53 -7.07 -12.77 -22.17
N ASP A 54 -6.14 -13.64 -21.79
CA ASP A 54 -5.36 -13.44 -20.57
C ASP A 54 -4.35 -12.29 -20.72
N SER A 55 -3.73 -11.91 -19.60
CA SER A 55 -2.68 -10.88 -19.55
C SER A 55 -1.44 -11.18 -20.42
N SER A 56 -1.20 -12.44 -20.81
CA SER A 56 -0.15 -12.81 -21.76
C SER A 56 -0.58 -12.64 -23.23
N GLY A 57 -1.86 -12.32 -23.46
CA GLY A 57 -2.48 -12.17 -24.75
C GLY A 57 -2.96 -13.48 -25.37
N LYS A 58 -2.86 -14.60 -24.65
CA LYS A 58 -3.30 -15.92 -25.11
C LYS A 58 -4.82 -16.03 -24.96
N LEU A 59 -5.45 -16.56 -26.01
CA LEU A 59 -6.88 -16.83 -26.04
C LEU A 59 -7.15 -18.19 -25.40
N GLN A 60 -7.99 -18.18 -24.37
CA GLN A 60 -8.51 -19.34 -23.68
C GLN A 60 -10.00 -19.46 -23.97
N LYS A 61 -10.47 -20.69 -24.15
CA LYS A 61 -11.89 -21.00 -24.27
C LYS A 61 -12.30 -21.88 -23.10
N GLU A 62 -13.32 -21.43 -22.37
CA GLU A 62 -13.85 -22.14 -21.20
C GLU A 62 -15.35 -22.35 -21.44
N GLN A 63 -15.83 -23.59 -21.30
CA GLN A 63 -17.23 -23.94 -21.52
C GLN A 63 -17.87 -24.36 -20.20
N PHE A 64 -19.07 -23.83 -19.95
CA PHE A 64 -19.87 -24.09 -18.76
C PHE A 64 -21.22 -24.66 -19.18
N GLY A 65 -21.72 -25.61 -18.40
CA GLY A 65 -22.99 -26.32 -18.69
C GLY A 65 -24.22 -25.42 -18.55
N ASP A 66 -24.13 -24.39 -17.72
CA ASP A 66 -25.24 -23.50 -17.38
C ASP A 66 -24.72 -22.12 -16.95
N VAL A 67 -25.62 -21.13 -16.88
CA VAL A 67 -25.27 -19.75 -16.54
C VAL A 67 -24.90 -19.63 -15.07
N GLY A 68 -25.52 -20.42 -14.18
CA GLY A 68 -25.20 -20.43 -12.76
C GLY A 68 -23.76 -20.84 -12.46
N THR A 69 -23.27 -21.90 -13.10
CA THR A 69 -21.89 -22.38 -12.97
C THR A 69 -20.92 -21.38 -13.59
N ALA A 70 -21.28 -20.79 -14.73
CA ALA A 70 -20.47 -19.76 -15.40
C ALA A 70 -20.29 -18.51 -14.52
N ILE A 71 -21.36 -18.04 -13.85
CA ILE A 71 -21.31 -16.92 -12.91
C ILE A 71 -20.41 -17.25 -11.70
N GLN A 72 -20.51 -18.45 -11.13
CA GLN A 72 -19.67 -18.85 -10.00
C GLN A 72 -18.18 -18.84 -10.37
N ALA A 73 -17.83 -19.38 -11.54
CA ALA A 73 -16.46 -19.36 -12.03
C ALA A 73 -15.94 -17.92 -12.24
N LEU A 74 -16.78 -17.02 -12.76
CA LEU A 74 -16.42 -15.61 -12.91
C LEU A 74 -16.27 -14.88 -11.58
N HIS A 75 -17.13 -15.15 -10.58
CA HIS A 75 -16.97 -14.57 -9.25
C HIS A 75 -15.62 -14.92 -8.64
N LEU A 76 -15.19 -16.19 -8.75
CA LEU A 76 -13.86 -16.60 -8.30
C LEU A 76 -12.74 -15.82 -9.02
N ARG A 77 -12.90 -15.58 -10.32
CA ARG A 77 -11.93 -14.78 -11.11
C ARG A 77 -11.91 -13.31 -10.70
N VAL A 78 -13.07 -12.69 -10.50
CA VAL A 78 -13.18 -11.29 -10.02
C VAL A 78 -12.49 -11.15 -8.67
N VAL A 79 -12.79 -12.06 -7.74
CA VAL A 79 -12.14 -12.09 -6.42
C VAL A 79 -10.63 -12.24 -6.56
N ALA A 80 -10.15 -13.17 -7.39
CA ALA A 80 -8.72 -13.34 -7.62
C ALA A 80 -8.03 -12.08 -8.22
N GLU A 81 -8.68 -11.39 -9.16
CA GLU A 81 -8.18 -10.14 -9.75
C GLU A 81 -8.11 -9.01 -8.71
N GLU A 82 -9.16 -8.84 -7.89
CA GLU A 82 -9.21 -7.86 -6.81
C GLU A 82 -8.12 -8.16 -5.76
N ASN A 83 -7.91 -9.43 -5.42
CA ASN A 83 -6.88 -9.84 -4.46
C ASN A 83 -5.48 -9.57 -4.96
N LEU A 84 -5.22 -9.87 -6.24
CA LEU A 84 -3.92 -9.58 -6.86
C LEU A 84 -3.62 -8.08 -6.84
N LEU A 85 -4.63 -7.24 -7.09
CA LEU A 85 -4.48 -5.79 -7.00
C LEU A 85 -4.16 -5.35 -5.56
N HIS A 86 -4.90 -5.86 -4.57
CA HIS A 86 -4.64 -5.54 -3.16
C HIS A 86 -3.23 -5.97 -2.72
N VAL A 87 -2.81 -7.19 -3.04
CA VAL A 87 -1.45 -7.70 -2.74
C VAL A 87 -0.38 -6.84 -3.42
N THR A 88 -0.61 -6.43 -4.66
CA THR A 88 0.34 -5.56 -5.39
C THR A 88 0.46 -4.20 -4.73
N ASN A 89 -0.67 -3.59 -4.35
CA ASN A 89 -0.69 -2.31 -3.64
C ASN A 89 0.03 -2.41 -2.30
N ILE A 90 -0.27 -3.43 -1.49
CA ILE A 90 0.36 -3.63 -0.19
C ILE A 90 1.88 -3.83 -0.34
N LYS A 91 2.33 -4.62 -1.32
CA LYS A 91 3.77 -4.79 -1.61
C LYS A 91 4.45 -3.46 -1.95
N GLY A 92 3.81 -2.63 -2.77
CA GLY A 92 4.31 -1.30 -3.09
C GLY A 92 4.43 -0.39 -1.85
N LEU A 93 3.41 -0.41 -0.99
CA LEU A 93 3.39 0.36 0.26
C LEU A 93 4.46 -0.12 1.25
N LEU A 94 4.66 -1.44 1.37
CA LEU A 94 5.71 -2.02 2.22
C LEU A 94 7.11 -1.65 1.73
N SER A 95 7.34 -1.57 0.41
CA SER A 95 8.62 -1.09 -0.13
C SER A 95 8.87 0.36 0.27
N ARG A 96 7.88 1.25 0.08
CA ARG A 96 7.96 2.66 0.47
C ARG A 96 8.22 2.82 1.96
N LEU A 97 7.53 2.03 2.79
CA LEU A 97 7.73 2.02 4.23
C LEU A 97 9.18 1.63 4.58
N SER A 98 9.70 0.57 3.98
CA SER A 98 11.08 0.12 4.21
C SER A 98 12.12 1.18 3.82
N GLU A 99 11.91 1.87 2.70
CA GLU A 99 12.79 2.96 2.24
C GLU A 99 12.75 4.15 3.21
N ALA A 100 11.56 4.55 3.65
CA ALA A 100 11.41 5.66 4.59
C ALA A 100 11.97 5.34 5.99
N LEU A 101 11.86 4.09 6.46
CA LEU A 101 12.51 3.65 7.69
C LEU A 101 14.04 3.69 7.60
N ALA A 102 14.60 3.31 6.44
CA ALA A 102 16.04 3.38 6.22
C ALA A 102 16.54 4.83 6.20
N GLU A 103 15.80 5.75 5.57
CA GLU A 103 16.16 7.17 5.61
C GLU A 103 16.07 7.74 7.02
N LEU A 104 15.01 7.39 7.76
CA LEU A 104 14.86 7.82 9.16
C LEU A 104 16.02 7.35 10.03
N GLN A 105 16.46 6.10 9.87
CA GLN A 105 17.64 5.58 10.59
C GLN A 105 18.88 6.39 10.25
N LYS A 106 19.12 6.68 8.97
CA LYS A 106 20.26 7.49 8.52
C LYS A 106 20.22 8.91 9.11
N THR A 107 19.06 9.56 9.11
CA THR A 107 18.85 10.87 9.73
C THR A 107 19.16 10.83 11.25
N LEU A 108 18.76 9.76 11.94
CA LEU A 108 19.06 9.58 13.37
C LEU A 108 20.56 9.34 13.64
N ASP A 109 21.24 8.59 12.78
CA ASP A 109 22.69 8.39 12.88
C ASP A 109 23.44 9.72 12.66
N GLU A 110 23.02 10.51 11.66
CA GLU A 110 23.55 11.86 11.41
C GLU A 110 23.36 12.79 12.62
N ALA A 111 22.18 12.76 13.26
CA ALA A 111 21.91 13.52 14.48
C ALA A 111 22.88 13.15 15.61
N THR A 112 23.15 11.85 15.76
CA THR A 112 24.06 11.33 16.80
C THR A 112 25.48 11.85 16.60
N VAL A 113 25.98 11.84 15.35
CA VAL A 113 27.32 12.37 15.02
C VAL A 113 27.42 13.87 15.30
N VAL A 114 26.38 14.65 14.97
CA VAL A 114 26.35 16.09 15.24
C VAL A 114 26.43 16.38 16.73
N VAL A 115 25.71 15.60 17.54
CA VAL A 115 25.72 15.71 19.01
C VAL A 115 27.09 15.33 19.60
N GLU A 116 27.66 14.20 19.20
CA GLU A 116 28.97 13.75 19.70
C GLU A 116 30.10 14.70 19.30
N GLY A 117 30.05 15.26 18.08
CA GLY A 117 31.02 16.24 17.61
C GLY A 117 30.99 17.57 18.38
N ALA A 118 29.82 17.94 18.92
CA ALA A 118 29.63 19.17 19.69
C ALA A 118 30.31 19.16 21.07
N GLU A 119 30.84 18.02 21.53
CA GLU A 119 31.69 17.94 22.73
C GLU A 119 33.09 18.56 22.55
N THR A 120 33.43 19.07 21.36
CA THR A 120 34.68 19.80 21.05
C THR A 120 34.45 21.33 20.91
N PRO A 121 35.48 22.22 21.04
CA PRO A 121 35.32 23.52 21.70
C PRO A 121 34.37 24.55 21.03
N ALA A 122 33.38 24.98 21.82
CA ALA A 122 32.62 26.25 21.92
C ALA A 122 32.19 27.08 20.68
N ASN A 123 33.01 27.23 19.63
CA ASN A 123 32.64 28.04 18.46
C ASN A 123 31.77 27.27 17.46
N ASP A 124 31.80 25.94 17.48
CA ASP A 124 30.98 25.06 16.63
C ASP A 124 29.63 24.67 17.27
N THR A 125 29.42 24.95 18.55
CA THR A 125 28.25 24.45 19.29
C THR A 125 26.92 25.03 18.80
N THR A 126 26.91 26.29 18.33
CA THR A 126 25.68 26.91 17.77
C THR A 126 25.33 26.33 16.40
N ALA A 127 26.34 26.09 15.56
CA ALA A 127 26.13 25.47 14.24
C ALA A 127 25.69 24.01 14.39
N ALA A 128 26.34 23.26 15.28
CA ALA A 128 25.95 21.88 15.61
C ALA A 128 24.54 21.80 16.18
N MET A 129 24.14 22.71 17.07
CA MET A 129 22.76 22.79 17.55
C MET A 129 21.75 23.08 16.43
N GLY A 130 22.08 24.01 15.52
CA GLY A 130 21.23 24.32 14.37
C GLY A 130 21.04 23.11 13.45
N GLU A 131 22.11 22.36 13.21
CA GLU A 131 22.01 21.12 12.42
C GLU A 131 21.19 20.06 13.17
N ALA A 132 21.43 19.86 14.47
CA ALA A 132 20.66 18.90 15.25
C ALA A 132 19.15 19.24 15.30
N GLU A 133 18.78 20.52 15.41
CA GLU A 133 17.38 20.96 15.30
C GLU A 133 16.79 20.66 13.92
N ARG A 134 17.56 20.86 12.84
CA ARG A 134 17.18 20.55 11.47
C ARG A 134 16.93 19.05 11.29
N THR A 135 17.88 18.22 11.72
CA THR A 135 17.82 16.75 11.62
C THR A 135 16.63 16.18 12.41
N VAL A 136 16.37 16.69 13.63
CA VAL A 136 15.20 16.30 14.43
C VAL A 136 13.89 16.69 13.74
N SER A 137 13.85 17.84 13.07
CA SER A 137 12.68 18.28 12.30
C SER A 137 12.44 17.38 11.08
N GLU A 138 13.50 16.99 10.36
CA GLU A 138 13.43 16.07 9.23
C GLU A 138 12.94 14.68 9.66
N ALA A 139 13.50 14.14 10.75
CA ALA A 139 13.06 12.88 11.33
C ALA A 139 11.59 12.91 11.75
N SER A 140 11.12 14.04 12.30
CA SER A 140 9.71 14.22 12.67
C SER A 140 8.78 14.23 11.45
N GLN A 141 9.22 14.81 10.32
CA GLN A 141 8.45 14.78 9.07
C GLN A 141 8.40 13.37 8.48
N LEU A 142 9.53 12.66 8.41
CA LEU A 142 9.60 11.27 7.94
C LEU A 142 8.68 10.36 8.76
N MET A 143 8.59 10.56 10.07
CA MET A 143 7.65 9.85 10.94
C MET A 143 6.18 10.08 10.58
N ALA A 144 5.82 11.31 10.20
CA ALA A 144 4.46 11.62 9.76
C ALA A 144 4.14 10.89 8.44
N ASP A 145 5.07 10.92 7.49
CA ASP A 145 4.93 10.25 6.19
C ASP A 145 4.81 8.72 6.36
N LEU A 146 5.63 8.13 7.23
CA LEU A 146 5.55 6.71 7.57
C LEU A 146 4.20 6.32 8.20
N GLN A 147 3.66 7.18 9.08
CA GLN A 147 2.35 6.95 9.68
C GLN A 147 1.23 6.96 8.64
N GLU A 148 1.33 7.82 7.61
CA GLU A 148 0.41 7.84 6.48
C GLU A 148 0.47 6.53 5.69
N ILE A 149 1.68 6.03 5.38
CA ILE A 149 1.86 4.75 4.67
C ILE A 149 1.24 3.58 5.46
N VAL A 150 1.45 3.53 6.77
CA VAL A 150 0.83 2.50 7.65
C VAL A 150 -0.70 2.58 7.60
N ASN A 151 -1.27 3.79 7.64
CA ASN A 151 -2.71 3.99 7.52
C ASN A 151 -3.24 3.56 6.14
N GLU A 152 -2.49 3.81 5.07
CA GLU A 152 -2.83 3.33 3.72
C GLU A 152 -2.85 1.79 3.66
N ILE A 153 -1.85 1.12 4.23
CA ILE A 153 -1.80 -0.35 4.28
C ILE A 153 -3.01 -0.90 5.04
N GLN A 154 -3.31 -0.34 6.22
CA GLN A 154 -4.46 -0.76 7.03
C GLN A 154 -5.77 -0.61 6.25
N LYS A 155 -5.96 0.51 5.55
CA LYS A 155 -7.16 0.75 4.75
C LYS A 155 -7.32 -0.26 3.61
N VAL A 156 -6.23 -0.69 2.97
CA VAL A 156 -6.27 -1.74 1.94
C VAL A 156 -6.66 -3.07 2.58
N LEU A 157 -6.07 -3.43 3.72
CA LEU A 157 -6.38 -4.67 4.44
C LEU A 157 -7.84 -4.71 4.92
N ASP A 158 -8.37 -3.61 5.46
CA ASP A 158 -9.77 -3.53 5.93
C ASP A 158 -10.78 -3.61 4.78
N GLY A 159 -10.36 -3.25 3.56
CA GLY A 159 -11.19 -3.34 2.35
C GLY A 159 -11.20 -4.74 1.69
N MET A 160 -10.41 -5.68 2.20
CA MET A 160 -10.29 -7.02 1.61
C MET A 160 -11.39 -7.97 2.13
N PRO A 161 -12.00 -8.80 1.26
CA PRO A 161 -12.91 -9.86 1.70
C PRO A 161 -12.23 -10.86 2.65
N ALA A 162 -12.96 -11.40 3.63
CA ALA A 162 -12.39 -12.36 4.59
C ALA A 162 -11.95 -13.69 3.96
N ASP A 163 -12.52 -14.05 2.82
CA ASP A 163 -12.25 -15.26 2.04
C ASP A 163 -11.24 -15.04 0.90
N ALA A 164 -10.79 -13.80 0.69
CA ALA A 164 -9.90 -13.43 -0.40
C ALA A 164 -8.44 -13.89 -0.19
N LEU A 165 -8.02 -14.15 1.06
CA LEU A 165 -6.60 -14.32 1.36
C LEU A 165 -6.31 -15.54 2.22
N THR A 166 -6.32 -16.70 1.58
CA THR A 166 -5.68 -17.89 2.17
C THR A 166 -4.17 -17.81 1.93
N GLY A 167 -3.40 -17.46 2.98
CA GLY A 167 -1.94 -17.61 3.03
C GLY A 167 -1.15 -16.30 3.24
N ASP A 168 -1.40 -15.29 2.41
CA ASP A 168 -0.60 -14.05 2.43
C ASP A 168 -1.06 -13.05 3.52
N GLN A 169 -2.30 -13.16 4.02
CA GLN A 169 -2.85 -12.24 5.03
C GLN A 169 -2.03 -12.23 6.32
N ASP A 170 -1.67 -13.40 6.84
CA ASP A 170 -0.90 -13.51 8.09
C ASP A 170 0.47 -12.85 7.95
N LEU A 171 1.12 -13.03 6.80
CA LEU A 171 2.41 -12.41 6.52
C LEU A 171 2.27 -10.88 6.41
N LEU A 172 1.24 -10.40 5.72
CA LEU A 172 0.98 -8.97 5.56
C LEU A 172 0.62 -8.30 6.89
N GLN A 173 -0.24 -8.93 7.70
CA GLN A 173 -0.60 -8.46 9.03
C GLN A 173 0.61 -8.45 9.96
N LYS A 174 1.45 -9.49 9.94
CA LYS A 174 2.69 -9.52 10.71
C LYS A 174 3.63 -8.40 10.28
N THR A 175 3.84 -8.22 8.98
CA THR A 175 4.71 -7.15 8.47
C THR A 175 4.20 -5.77 8.87
N LEU A 176 2.88 -5.55 8.87
CA LEU A 176 2.27 -4.32 9.35
C LEU A 176 2.47 -4.13 10.86
N ALA A 177 2.32 -5.18 11.67
CA ALA A 177 2.57 -5.11 13.11
C ALA A 177 4.04 -4.76 13.41
N ASP A 178 4.98 -5.38 12.70
CA ASP A 178 6.42 -5.10 12.83
C ASP A 178 6.73 -3.65 12.41
N ALA A 179 6.07 -3.14 11.36
CA ALA A 179 6.16 -1.74 10.95
C ALA A 179 5.67 -0.76 12.02
N ILE A 180 4.51 -1.05 12.62
CA ILE A 180 3.94 -0.24 13.70
C ILE A 180 4.87 -0.22 14.92
N ALA A 181 5.46 -1.38 15.28
CA ALA A 181 6.42 -1.46 16.36
C ALA A 181 7.67 -0.60 16.07
N THR A 182 8.23 -0.72 14.86
CA THR A 182 9.39 0.10 14.44
C THR A 182 9.08 1.59 14.50
N LEU A 183 7.86 2.01 14.13
CA LEU A 183 7.44 3.42 14.27
C LEU A 183 7.35 3.88 15.72
N ALA A 184 6.92 3.01 16.63
CA ALA A 184 6.87 3.35 18.05
C ALA A 184 8.29 3.56 18.60
N ASP A 185 9.23 2.69 18.23
CA ASP A 185 10.64 2.81 18.63
C ASP A 185 11.27 4.09 18.07
N ALA A 186 11.04 4.39 16.78
CA ALA A 186 11.57 5.59 16.16
C ALA A 186 11.00 6.90 16.76
N LYS A 187 9.72 6.91 17.16
CA LYS A 187 9.14 8.04 17.91
C LYS A 187 9.92 8.28 19.21
N GLN A 188 10.26 7.23 19.94
CA GLN A 188 11.01 7.36 21.19
C GLN A 188 12.40 7.96 20.94
N VAL A 189 13.14 7.49 19.93
CA VAL A 189 14.47 8.02 19.60
C VAL A 189 14.41 9.51 19.23
N ILE A 190 13.40 9.94 18.47
CA ILE A 190 13.21 11.36 18.13
C ILE A 190 12.92 12.21 19.37
N GLU A 191 12.11 11.72 20.31
CA GLU A 191 11.84 12.42 21.56
C GLU A 191 13.10 12.52 22.44
N ASP A 192 13.91 11.48 22.49
CA ASP A 192 15.20 11.50 23.20
C ASP A 192 16.17 12.50 22.56
N ALA A 193 16.24 12.54 21.22
CA ALA A 193 17.04 13.52 20.48
C ALA A 193 16.56 14.97 20.73
N LYS A 194 15.24 15.21 20.71
CA LYS A 194 14.65 16.51 21.08
C LYS A 194 15.04 16.94 22.47
N LYS A 195 15.00 16.02 23.44
CA LYS A 195 15.39 16.28 24.82
C LYS A 195 16.86 16.65 24.90
N LEU A 196 17.74 15.92 24.22
CA LEU A 196 19.17 16.17 24.21
C LEU A 196 19.51 17.54 23.59
N VAL A 197 18.90 17.88 22.45
CA VAL A 197 19.04 19.20 21.82
C VAL A 197 18.59 20.33 22.76
N ASN A 198 17.52 20.11 23.52
CA ASN A 198 17.09 21.07 24.53
C ASN A 198 18.02 21.15 25.75
N ASP A 199 18.58 20.02 26.19
CA ASP A 199 19.55 19.96 27.30
C ASP A 199 20.87 20.68 26.93
N LEU A 200 21.25 20.68 25.64
CA LEU A 200 22.41 21.42 25.11
C LEU A 200 22.18 22.93 24.99
N LYS A 201 20.93 23.43 25.10
CA LYS A 201 20.66 24.88 25.05
C LYS A 201 21.28 25.56 26.27
N PRO A 202 22.18 26.55 26.10
CA PRO A 202 22.75 27.25 27.23
C PRO A 202 21.64 27.95 28.01
N PRO A 203 21.66 27.90 29.36
CA PRO A 203 20.62 28.53 30.17
C PRO A 203 20.50 30.02 29.82
N SER A 204 19.27 30.52 29.74
CA SER A 204 19.00 31.92 29.36
C SER A 204 19.76 32.95 30.21
N THR A 205 20.09 32.57 31.45
CA THR A 205 20.93 33.34 32.38
C THR A 205 22.40 33.39 31.92
N PHE A 206 22.95 32.29 31.41
CA PHE A 206 24.31 32.24 30.88
C PHE A 206 24.44 33.07 29.61
N SER A 207 23.44 33.01 28.71
CA SER A 207 23.41 33.86 27.50
C SER A 207 23.31 35.36 27.84
N LYS A 208 22.54 35.72 28.87
CA LYS A 208 22.50 37.10 29.40
C LYS A 208 23.82 37.53 30.02
N ILE A 209 24.44 36.68 30.84
CA ILE A 209 25.74 36.95 31.47
C ILE A 209 26.82 37.08 30.41
N LEU A 210 26.86 36.20 29.40
CA LEU A 210 27.81 36.25 28.29
C LEU A 210 27.69 37.59 27.54
N LYS A 211 26.48 37.99 27.12
CA LYS A 211 26.24 39.32 26.50
C LYS A 211 26.63 40.49 27.39
N THR A 212 26.51 40.34 28.71
CA THR A 212 26.91 41.39 29.66
C THR A 212 28.43 41.48 29.81
N ILE A 213 29.14 40.36 29.68
CA ILE A 213 30.60 40.28 29.82
C ILE A 213 31.32 40.59 28.49
N THR A 214 30.79 40.16 27.35
CA THR A 214 31.42 40.32 26.04
C THR A 214 31.03 41.61 25.32
N GLY A 215 30.03 42.34 25.83
CA GLY A 215 29.45 43.51 25.15
C GLY A 215 28.54 43.13 23.97
N PRO A 216 27.76 44.09 23.44
CA PRO A 216 26.96 43.91 22.23
C PRO A 216 27.81 43.66 20.98
#